data_AF-A0A2G2KZG8-F1
#
_entry.id   AF-A0A2G2KZG8-F1
#
_cell.length_a   1.000
_cell.length_b   1.000
_cell.length_c   1.000
_cell.angle_alpha   90.00
_cell.angle_beta   90.00
_cell.angle_gamma   90.00
#
_symmetry.space_group_name_H-M   'P 1'
#
loop_
_entity.id
_entity.type
_entity.pdbx_description
1 polymer ?
#
loop_
_entity_poly.entity_id
_entity_poly.type
_entity_poly.pdbx_seq_one_letter_code
_entity_poly.pdbx_strand_id
1 'polypeptide(L)'
;MVNTQNIIKEKYESIKQSGLNSLFIHPDRVYSLIDDLINAYPDNQSHVKINQVGSSFLEKPIYKVTLGSGSINIFLWSQMHGDESTATASLFDLINYTLSPENTEWFDSWRDKITLHIVPMLNPDGAELEQRVNAQSIDINRDAKALQTPEGRLLLSLAEEINPVFGFNLHSQNRFYTVGNTNNSAVISLLAPAYNDSNETNDSRKKAKQLISVINQAIQVQYPHHVGRYDDTYSYRSFGDLFSAKGIATILIEAGYYKDDQTRQIPRWLTFLSIVESINAINEQSFTKESLDNYDAIPFNNEDGLVDLLLTKVLINDDYQVDISINYDDFFKNGSVDSIGDLSTISGMCSIDMQSYKMESIKGYPLNQTLTLTMETYINLLNDGYGYFVGDESLLNNHTNLPVIFSHQEVNCSARLNQPANFLFSKNGKMALVILNGIVINLENITSE
;
A
#
# COMPACT_ATOMS: atom_id res chain seq x y z
N MET A 1 -16.76 27.77 4.93
CA MET A 1 -16.95 26.88 3.78
C MET A 1 -17.12 25.49 4.35
N VAL A 2 -18.24 24.82 4.07
CA VAL A 2 -18.34 23.39 4.42
C VAL A 2 -17.28 22.68 3.60
N ASN A 3 -16.45 21.88 4.28
CA ASN A 3 -15.31 21.22 3.67
C ASN A 3 -15.84 20.07 2.81
N THR A 4 -15.91 20.25 1.48
CA THR A 4 -16.54 19.30 0.56
C THR A 4 -16.02 17.87 0.75
N GLN A 5 -14.74 17.71 1.08
CA GLN A 5 -14.09 16.42 1.37
C GLN A 5 -14.74 15.68 2.56
N ASN A 6 -15.20 16.41 3.59
CA ASN A 6 -15.88 15.79 4.73
C ASN A 6 -17.26 15.25 4.34
N ILE A 7 -17.98 15.95 3.46
CA ILE A 7 -19.27 15.47 2.93
C ILE A 7 -19.04 14.19 2.10
N ILE A 8 -18.01 14.17 1.24
CA ILE A 8 -17.67 12.99 0.44
C ILE A 8 -17.32 11.82 1.38
N LYS A 9 -16.57 12.07 2.46
CA LYS A 9 -16.19 11.04 3.44
C LYS A 9 -17.40 10.45 4.18
N GLU A 10 -18.36 11.28 4.58
CA GLU A 10 -19.60 10.82 5.24
C GLU A 10 -20.40 9.89 4.32
N LYS A 11 -20.45 10.20 3.02
CA LYS A 11 -21.10 9.34 2.02
C LYS A 11 -20.26 8.13 1.62
N TYR A 12 -18.94 8.15 1.85
CA TYR A 12 -18.03 7.13 1.33
C TYR A 12 -18.40 5.72 1.77
N GLU A 13 -18.75 5.54 3.03
CA GLU A 13 -19.08 4.19 3.54
C GLU A 13 -20.35 3.60 2.91
N SER A 14 -21.29 4.42 2.40
CA SER A 14 -22.48 3.91 1.70
C SER A 14 -22.25 3.61 0.22
N ILE A 15 -21.24 4.23 -0.40
CA ILE A 15 -20.90 4.06 -1.83
C ILE A 15 -19.76 3.07 -2.06
N LYS A 16 -18.94 2.82 -1.03
CA LYS A 16 -17.76 1.95 -1.09
C LYS A 16 -18.16 0.56 -1.56
N GLN A 17 -17.46 0.05 -2.58
CA GLN A 17 -17.72 -1.26 -3.14
C GLN A 17 -17.43 -2.36 -2.12
N SER A 18 -18.46 -3.16 -1.83
CA SER A 18 -18.37 -4.30 -0.93
C SER A 18 -17.54 -5.44 -1.53
N GLY A 19 -16.93 -6.25 -0.66
CA GLY A 19 -16.15 -7.42 -1.06
C GLY A 19 -14.80 -7.10 -1.73
N LEU A 20 -14.28 -5.88 -1.57
CA LEU A 20 -12.93 -5.47 -1.98
C LEU A 20 -12.07 -5.03 -0.78
N ASN A 21 -12.39 -5.53 0.42
CA ASN A 21 -11.64 -5.27 1.65
C ASN A 21 -10.56 -6.35 1.84
N SER A 22 -9.62 -6.42 0.90
CA SER A 22 -8.55 -7.41 0.88
C SER A 22 -7.27 -6.75 0.39
N LEU A 23 -6.11 -7.26 0.83
CA LEU A 23 -4.81 -6.82 0.32
C LEU A 23 -4.65 -7.17 -1.16
N PHE A 24 -5.14 -8.35 -1.56
CA PHE A 24 -5.14 -8.82 -2.94
C PHE A 24 -6.56 -9.05 -3.46
N ILE A 25 -6.82 -8.63 -4.70
CA ILE A 25 -8.10 -8.79 -5.39
C ILE A 25 -7.88 -9.66 -6.62
N HIS A 26 -8.47 -10.86 -6.57
CA HIS A 26 -8.43 -11.83 -7.66
C HIS A 26 -9.31 -11.42 -8.85
N PRO A 27 -8.95 -11.80 -10.09
CA PRO A 27 -9.71 -11.45 -11.30
C PRO A 27 -11.18 -11.84 -11.25
N ASP A 28 -11.51 -13.02 -10.71
CA ASP A 28 -12.91 -13.50 -10.58
C ASP A 28 -13.80 -12.51 -9.84
N ARG A 29 -13.26 -11.86 -8.81
CA ARG A 29 -14.01 -10.84 -8.06
C ARG A 29 -14.28 -9.62 -8.93
N VAL A 30 -13.31 -9.20 -9.75
CA VAL A 30 -13.48 -8.08 -10.68
C VAL A 30 -14.45 -8.44 -11.80
N TYR A 31 -14.38 -9.64 -12.37
CA TYR A 31 -15.30 -10.09 -13.41
C TYR A 31 -16.74 -10.12 -12.92
N SER A 32 -16.99 -10.62 -11.70
CA SER A 32 -18.32 -10.55 -11.09
C SER A 32 -18.85 -9.12 -11.00
N LEU A 33 -18.02 -8.15 -10.64
CA LEU A 33 -18.44 -6.74 -10.56
C LEU A 33 -18.66 -6.12 -11.95
N ILE A 34 -17.87 -6.53 -12.94
CA ILE A 34 -18.06 -6.13 -14.34
C ILE A 34 -19.39 -6.70 -14.88
N ASP A 35 -19.71 -7.95 -14.58
CA ASP A 35 -20.98 -8.57 -14.97
C ASP A 35 -22.17 -7.86 -14.32
N ASP A 36 -22.05 -7.48 -13.04
CA ASP A 36 -23.07 -6.66 -12.37
C ASP A 36 -23.28 -5.31 -13.08
N LEU A 37 -22.19 -4.64 -13.51
CA LEU A 37 -22.28 -3.40 -14.29
C LEU A 37 -22.89 -3.61 -15.68
N ILE A 38 -22.52 -4.68 -16.39
CA ILE A 38 -23.10 -5.01 -17.70
C ILE A 38 -24.61 -5.27 -17.56
N ASN A 39 -25.03 -6.01 -16.53
CA ASN A 39 -26.44 -6.29 -16.26
C ASN A 39 -27.23 -5.04 -15.88
N ALA A 40 -26.61 -4.12 -15.13
CA ALA A 40 -27.23 -2.85 -14.77
C ALA A 40 -27.35 -1.88 -15.97
N TYR A 41 -26.45 -2.01 -16.98
CA TYR A 41 -26.36 -1.11 -18.14
C TYR A 41 -26.26 -1.88 -19.49
N PRO A 42 -27.27 -2.69 -19.85
CA PRO A 42 -27.17 -3.70 -20.92
C PRO A 42 -27.06 -3.16 -22.36
N ASP A 43 -27.41 -1.89 -22.60
CA ASP A 43 -27.40 -1.27 -23.94
C ASP A 43 -26.25 -0.26 -24.14
N ASN A 44 -25.25 -0.21 -23.24
CA ASN A 44 -24.20 0.81 -23.27
C ASN A 44 -24.81 2.23 -23.40
N GLN A 45 -25.56 2.64 -22.36
CA GLN A 45 -26.24 3.93 -22.29
C GLN A 45 -25.30 5.09 -22.67
N SER A 46 -25.85 6.23 -23.10
CA SER A 46 -25.08 7.34 -23.70
C SER A 46 -23.82 7.75 -22.92
N HIS A 47 -23.84 7.60 -21.58
CA HIS A 47 -22.75 7.97 -20.69
C HIS A 47 -22.14 6.80 -19.90
N VAL A 48 -22.50 5.54 -20.16
CA VAL A 48 -21.96 4.37 -19.45
C VAL A 48 -21.73 3.24 -20.45
N LYS A 49 -20.47 2.85 -20.66
CA LYS A 49 -20.13 1.74 -21.55
C LYS A 49 -19.15 0.78 -20.90
N ILE A 50 -19.41 -0.52 -20.99
CA ILE A 50 -18.52 -1.56 -20.47
C ILE A 50 -18.16 -2.48 -21.62
N ASN A 51 -16.87 -2.63 -21.92
CA ASN A 51 -16.40 -3.43 -23.05
C ASN A 51 -15.17 -4.23 -22.64
N GLN A 52 -15.09 -5.48 -23.08
CA GLN A 52 -13.81 -6.17 -23.15
C GLN A 52 -12.96 -5.51 -24.24
N VAL A 53 -11.75 -5.07 -23.89
CA VAL A 53 -10.84 -4.35 -24.79
C VAL A 53 -9.64 -5.18 -25.22
N GLY A 54 -9.42 -6.32 -24.59
CA GLY A 54 -8.37 -7.27 -24.96
C GLY A 54 -8.33 -8.45 -24.01
N SER A 55 -7.20 -9.14 -24.01
CA SER A 55 -6.91 -10.25 -23.11
C SER A 55 -5.46 -10.21 -22.62
N SER A 56 -5.20 -10.79 -21.46
CA SER A 56 -3.86 -11.04 -20.93
C SER A 56 -3.12 -12.13 -21.71
N PHE A 57 -1.88 -12.42 -21.33
CA PHE A 57 -1.10 -13.51 -21.92
C PHE A 57 -1.77 -14.89 -21.80
N LEU A 58 -2.46 -15.17 -20.69
CA LEU A 58 -3.23 -16.40 -20.50
C LEU A 58 -4.68 -16.29 -21.01
N GLU A 59 -4.95 -15.34 -21.90
CA GLU A 59 -6.25 -15.13 -22.54
C GLU A 59 -7.38 -14.76 -21.55
N LYS A 60 -7.06 -14.18 -20.38
CA LYS A 60 -8.07 -13.66 -19.47
C LYS A 60 -8.55 -12.29 -19.94
N PRO A 61 -9.86 -11.99 -19.85
CA PRO A 61 -10.41 -10.76 -20.41
C PRO A 61 -9.95 -9.51 -19.65
N ILE A 62 -9.62 -8.46 -20.38
CA ILE A 62 -9.34 -7.12 -19.84
C ILE A 62 -10.48 -6.20 -20.23
N TYR A 63 -11.11 -5.55 -19.24
CA TYR A 63 -12.27 -4.69 -19.43
C TYR A 63 -11.94 -3.20 -19.29
N LYS A 64 -12.66 -2.38 -20.06
CA LYS A 64 -12.71 -0.93 -19.93
C LYS A 64 -14.12 -0.47 -19.59
N VAL A 65 -14.24 0.32 -18.53
CA VAL A 65 -15.47 1.05 -18.17
C VAL A 65 -15.32 2.49 -18.64
N THR A 66 -16.29 2.99 -19.39
CA THR A 66 -16.32 4.37 -19.90
C THR A 66 -17.49 5.12 -19.27
N LEU A 67 -17.20 6.27 -18.65
CA LEU A 67 -18.21 7.13 -18.01
C LEU A 67 -18.19 8.53 -18.62
N GLY A 68 -19.36 9.06 -19.00
CA GLY A 68 -19.49 10.34 -19.72
C GLY A 68 -19.29 10.21 -21.23
N SER A 69 -19.48 11.33 -21.94
CA SER A 69 -19.44 11.43 -23.40
C SER A 69 -18.85 12.76 -23.90
N GLY A 70 -18.15 13.47 -23.02
CA GLY A 70 -17.53 14.74 -23.37
C GLY A 70 -16.21 14.62 -24.14
N SER A 71 -15.64 15.76 -24.51
CA SER A 71 -14.42 15.81 -25.32
C SER A 71 -13.12 15.75 -24.52
N ILE A 72 -13.17 15.99 -23.20
CA ILE A 72 -12.00 15.90 -22.32
C ILE A 72 -11.84 14.44 -21.89
N ASN A 73 -10.95 13.72 -22.55
CA ASN A 73 -10.65 12.34 -22.21
C ASN A 73 -9.66 12.25 -21.03
N ILE A 74 -10.02 11.46 -20.02
CA ILE A 74 -9.17 11.09 -18.89
C ILE A 74 -9.01 9.57 -18.90
N PHE A 75 -7.79 9.08 -18.85
CA PHE A 75 -7.50 7.65 -18.84
C PHE A 75 -6.96 7.21 -17.48
N LEU A 76 -7.59 6.20 -16.88
CA LEU A 76 -7.19 5.64 -15.59
C LEU A 76 -6.94 4.14 -15.75
N TRP A 77 -5.80 3.66 -15.27
CA TRP A 77 -5.50 2.24 -15.26
C TRP A 77 -4.87 1.85 -13.92
N SER A 78 -5.18 0.64 -13.47
CA SER A 78 -4.62 0.08 -12.25
C SER A 78 -4.16 -1.36 -12.45
N GLN A 79 -3.40 -1.83 -11.46
CA GLN A 79 -3.00 -3.23 -11.32
C GLN A 79 -2.30 -3.75 -12.58
N MET A 80 -1.42 -2.92 -13.16
CA MET A 80 -0.42 -3.37 -14.12
C MET A 80 0.64 -4.24 -13.43
N HIS A 81 0.87 -4.01 -12.14
CA HIS A 81 1.42 -4.99 -11.23
C HIS A 81 0.27 -5.74 -10.54
N GLY A 82 0.30 -7.07 -10.58
CA GLY A 82 -0.82 -7.90 -10.15
C GLY A 82 -1.10 -7.84 -8.65
N ASP A 83 -0.07 -7.59 -7.84
CA ASP A 83 -0.09 -7.50 -6.37
C ASP A 83 -0.54 -6.14 -5.82
N GLU A 84 -0.85 -5.16 -6.68
CA GLU A 84 -1.18 -3.78 -6.28
C GLU A 84 -2.69 -3.48 -6.38
N SER A 85 -3.51 -4.17 -5.58
CA SER A 85 -4.97 -4.16 -5.73
C SER A 85 -5.71 -2.93 -5.19
N THR A 86 -5.06 -2.08 -4.40
CA THR A 86 -5.71 -0.94 -3.75
C THR A 86 -6.36 0.04 -4.73
N ALA A 87 -5.71 0.30 -5.86
CA ALA A 87 -6.24 1.18 -6.90
C ALA A 87 -7.47 0.59 -7.60
N THR A 88 -7.47 -0.72 -7.89
CA THR A 88 -8.63 -1.43 -8.47
C THR A 88 -9.88 -1.23 -7.61
N ALA A 89 -9.74 -1.38 -6.28
CA ALA A 89 -10.83 -1.15 -5.35
C ALA A 89 -11.34 0.30 -5.38
N SER A 90 -10.41 1.25 -5.43
CA SER A 90 -10.71 2.70 -5.48
C SER A 90 -11.44 3.09 -6.77
N LEU A 91 -11.13 2.44 -7.90
CA LEU A 91 -11.82 2.66 -9.17
C LEU A 91 -13.26 2.14 -9.14
N PHE A 92 -13.52 1.00 -8.48
CA PHE A 92 -14.89 0.54 -8.27
C PHE A 92 -15.67 1.47 -7.32
N ASP A 93 -15.02 2.05 -6.30
CA ASP A 93 -15.64 3.10 -5.48
C ASP A 93 -16.00 4.33 -6.30
N LEU A 94 -15.12 4.74 -7.23
CA LEU A 94 -15.38 5.84 -8.16
C LEU A 94 -16.56 5.54 -9.07
N ILE A 95 -16.63 4.33 -9.64
CA ILE A 95 -17.74 3.90 -10.48
C ILE A 95 -19.05 3.95 -9.69
N ASN A 96 -19.08 3.36 -8.49
CA ASN A 96 -20.25 3.38 -7.62
C ASN A 96 -20.66 4.80 -7.22
N TYR A 97 -19.68 5.65 -6.86
CA TYR A 97 -19.94 7.04 -6.54
C TYR A 97 -20.59 7.78 -7.70
N THR A 98 -20.06 7.60 -8.91
CA THR A 98 -20.52 8.25 -10.14
C THR A 98 -21.93 7.80 -10.52
N LEU A 99 -22.23 6.51 -10.37
CA LEU A 99 -23.49 5.90 -10.79
C LEU A 99 -24.56 5.87 -9.68
N SER A 100 -24.20 6.26 -8.46
CA SER A 100 -25.13 6.31 -7.34
C SER A 100 -26.22 7.37 -7.57
N PRO A 101 -27.50 7.04 -7.33
CA PRO A 101 -28.59 8.01 -7.41
C PRO A 101 -28.35 9.27 -6.56
N GLU A 102 -27.67 9.12 -5.41
CA GLU A 102 -27.36 10.21 -4.48
C GLU A 102 -26.33 11.23 -5.00
N ASN A 103 -25.65 10.91 -6.10
CA ASN A 103 -24.62 11.77 -6.71
C ASN A 103 -24.91 12.09 -8.19
N THR A 104 -26.16 11.91 -8.62
CA THR A 104 -26.59 12.24 -9.99
C THR A 104 -26.20 13.67 -10.39
N GLU A 105 -26.40 14.64 -9.49
CA GLU A 105 -26.02 16.05 -9.74
C GLU A 105 -24.51 16.22 -9.99
N TRP A 106 -23.68 15.46 -9.27
CA TRP A 106 -22.24 15.49 -9.46
C TRP A 106 -21.86 14.92 -10.83
N PHE A 107 -22.39 13.75 -11.21
CA PHE A 107 -22.14 13.17 -12.53
C PHE A 107 -22.65 14.06 -13.67
N ASP A 108 -23.86 14.58 -13.55
CA ASP A 108 -24.47 15.49 -14.53
C ASP A 108 -23.66 16.78 -14.73
N SER A 109 -22.93 17.25 -13.70
CA SER A 109 -22.10 18.45 -13.78
C SER A 109 -20.93 18.36 -14.77
N TRP A 110 -20.49 17.13 -15.10
CA TRP A 110 -19.29 16.90 -15.93
C TRP A 110 -19.46 15.89 -17.06
N ARG A 111 -20.47 15.00 -17.04
CA ARG A 111 -20.61 13.87 -17.99
C ARG A 111 -20.64 14.25 -19.48
N ASP A 112 -21.03 15.48 -19.81
CA ASP A 112 -21.08 15.99 -21.19
C ASP A 112 -19.80 16.75 -21.60
N LYS A 113 -18.87 16.97 -20.66
CA LYS A 113 -17.58 17.66 -20.87
C LYS A 113 -16.40 16.71 -20.78
N ILE A 114 -16.47 15.75 -19.86
CA ILE A 114 -15.42 14.78 -19.55
C ILE A 114 -15.89 13.38 -19.92
N THR A 115 -14.96 12.57 -20.44
CA THR A 115 -15.11 11.12 -20.56
C THR A 115 -13.98 10.43 -19.80
N LEU A 116 -14.36 9.62 -18.82
CA LEU A 116 -13.44 8.75 -18.09
C LEU A 116 -13.34 7.41 -18.82
N HIS A 117 -12.11 6.96 -19.06
CA HIS A 117 -11.80 5.62 -19.55
C HIS A 117 -11.05 4.89 -18.46
N ILE A 118 -11.64 3.85 -17.90
CA ILE A 118 -11.14 3.16 -16.70
C ILE A 118 -10.82 1.72 -17.08
N VAL A 119 -9.58 1.28 -16.86
CA VAL A 119 -9.17 -0.13 -16.91
C VAL A 119 -8.89 -0.59 -15.48
N PRO A 120 -9.85 -1.25 -14.80
CA PRO A 120 -9.71 -1.60 -13.39
C PRO A 120 -8.63 -2.65 -13.11
N MET A 121 -8.32 -3.52 -14.07
CA MET A 121 -7.28 -4.53 -13.89
C MET A 121 -6.60 -4.79 -15.23
N LEU A 122 -5.36 -4.31 -15.38
CA LEU A 122 -4.59 -4.51 -16.60
C LEU A 122 -3.89 -5.88 -16.64
N ASN A 123 -3.41 -6.38 -15.50
CA ASN A 123 -2.66 -7.63 -15.39
C ASN A 123 -3.43 -8.69 -14.56
N PRO A 124 -4.51 -9.28 -15.10
CA PRO A 124 -5.28 -10.32 -14.40
C PRO A 124 -4.49 -11.63 -14.21
N ASP A 125 -3.41 -11.84 -14.96
CA ASP A 125 -2.54 -13.00 -14.79
C ASP A 125 -1.69 -12.87 -13.52
N GLY A 126 -1.03 -11.73 -13.33
CA GLY A 126 -0.29 -11.44 -12.10
C GLY A 126 -1.20 -11.34 -10.89
N ALA A 127 -2.42 -10.81 -11.05
CA ALA A 127 -3.40 -10.67 -9.99
C ALA A 127 -3.83 -12.00 -9.36
N GLU A 128 -4.07 -13.02 -10.20
CA GLU A 128 -4.44 -14.37 -9.72
C GLU A 128 -3.30 -15.03 -8.94
N LEU A 129 -2.06 -14.67 -9.25
CA LEU A 129 -0.87 -15.19 -8.58
C LEU A 129 -0.34 -14.26 -7.48
N GLU A 130 -1.05 -13.18 -7.18
CA GLU A 130 -0.68 -12.18 -6.15
C GLU A 130 0.75 -11.67 -6.34
N GLN A 131 1.15 -11.45 -7.59
CA GLN A 131 2.53 -11.10 -7.95
C GLN A 131 2.60 -9.85 -8.84
N ARG A 132 3.73 -9.16 -8.75
CA ARG A 132 4.04 -7.97 -9.56
C ARG A 132 4.00 -8.20 -11.06
N VAL A 133 4.58 -9.30 -11.54
CA VAL A 133 4.83 -9.52 -12.98
C VAL A 133 3.65 -10.23 -13.67
N ASN A 134 3.54 -10.13 -14.99
CA ASN A 134 2.52 -10.90 -15.74
C ASN A 134 2.88 -12.40 -15.80
N ALA A 135 2.06 -13.23 -16.44
CA ALA A 135 2.32 -14.67 -16.59
C ALA A 135 3.63 -15.01 -17.34
N GLN A 136 4.18 -14.07 -18.13
CA GLN A 136 5.48 -14.24 -18.80
C GLN A 136 6.66 -13.90 -17.89
N SER A 137 6.42 -13.60 -16.60
CA SER A 137 7.41 -13.09 -15.66
C SER A 137 8.01 -11.72 -16.06
N ILE A 138 7.30 -10.95 -16.88
CA ILE A 138 7.73 -9.62 -17.32
C ILE A 138 7.02 -8.57 -16.46
N ASP A 139 7.79 -7.62 -15.91
CA ASP A 139 7.25 -6.39 -15.33
C ASP A 139 6.75 -5.50 -16.49
N ILE A 140 5.42 -5.36 -16.61
CA ILE A 140 4.78 -4.56 -17.66
C ILE A 140 5.29 -3.10 -17.60
N ASN A 141 5.52 -2.55 -16.40
CA ASN A 141 6.04 -1.19 -16.20
C ASN A 141 7.57 -1.09 -16.37
N ARG A 142 8.22 -2.14 -16.87
CA ARG A 142 9.60 -2.12 -17.38
C ARG A 142 9.66 -2.55 -18.85
N ASP A 143 8.51 -2.74 -19.50
CA ASP A 143 8.38 -3.22 -20.87
C ASP A 143 7.82 -2.14 -21.83
N ALA A 144 7.63 -0.88 -21.40
CA ALA A 144 6.99 0.15 -22.22
C ALA A 144 7.74 0.48 -23.54
N LYS A 145 9.05 0.18 -23.60
CA LYS A 145 9.85 0.32 -24.83
C LYS A 145 9.80 -0.90 -25.73
N ALA A 146 9.86 -2.10 -25.16
CA ALA A 146 10.00 -3.34 -25.92
C ALA A 146 8.62 -3.93 -26.29
N LEU A 147 7.59 -3.66 -25.48
CA LEU A 147 6.19 -4.02 -25.71
C LEU A 147 6.02 -5.52 -26.00
N GLN A 148 6.74 -6.37 -25.26
CA GLN A 148 6.69 -7.81 -25.38
C GLN A 148 5.43 -8.41 -24.75
N THR A 149 4.90 -7.74 -23.72
CA THR A 149 3.66 -8.12 -23.05
C THR A 149 2.41 -7.74 -23.88
N PRO A 150 1.40 -8.64 -24.01
CA PRO A 150 0.12 -8.27 -24.62
C PRO A 150 -0.58 -7.16 -23.85
N GLU A 151 -0.47 -7.14 -22.51
CA GLU A 151 -1.05 -6.13 -21.64
C GLU A 151 -0.42 -4.74 -21.91
N GLY A 152 0.90 -4.68 -22.06
CA GLY A 152 1.60 -3.44 -22.38
C GLY A 152 1.25 -2.90 -23.77
N ARG A 153 1.11 -3.78 -24.78
CA ARG A 153 0.64 -3.39 -26.12
C ARG A 153 -0.79 -2.87 -26.10
N LEU A 154 -1.67 -3.53 -25.35
CA LEU A 154 -3.06 -3.10 -25.16
C LEU A 154 -3.11 -1.71 -24.51
N LEU A 155 -2.35 -1.50 -23.42
CA LEU A 155 -2.32 -0.22 -22.70
C LEU A 155 -1.87 0.94 -23.62
N LEU A 156 -0.81 0.72 -24.40
CA LEU A 156 -0.34 1.72 -25.37
C LEU A 156 -1.40 2.00 -26.45
N SER A 157 -1.99 0.95 -27.03
CA SER A 157 -3.03 1.09 -28.07
C SER A 157 -4.23 1.87 -27.55
N LEU A 158 -4.68 1.61 -26.32
CA LEU A 158 -5.78 2.34 -25.70
C LEU A 158 -5.43 3.80 -25.48
N ALA A 159 -4.22 4.11 -24.98
CA ALA A 159 -3.80 5.50 -24.80
C ALA A 159 -3.74 6.27 -26.14
N GLU A 160 -3.29 5.62 -27.22
CA GLU A 160 -3.25 6.20 -28.56
C GLU A 160 -4.65 6.41 -29.16
N GLU A 161 -5.57 5.46 -28.95
CA GLU A 161 -6.98 5.58 -29.39
C GLU A 161 -7.73 6.68 -28.61
N ILE A 162 -7.58 6.69 -27.29
CA ILE A 162 -8.27 7.62 -26.39
C ILE A 162 -7.71 9.04 -26.55
N ASN A 163 -6.40 9.17 -26.80
CA ASN A 163 -5.66 10.43 -26.82
C ASN A 163 -6.00 11.33 -25.61
N PRO A 164 -5.76 10.86 -24.37
CA PRO A 164 -6.24 11.52 -23.17
C PRO A 164 -5.47 12.81 -22.89
N VAL A 165 -6.17 13.80 -22.30
CA VAL A 165 -5.52 15.00 -21.76
C VAL A 165 -4.79 14.67 -20.47
N PHE A 166 -5.38 13.81 -19.64
CA PHE A 166 -4.84 13.36 -18.35
C PHE A 166 -4.79 11.83 -18.27
N GLY A 167 -3.72 11.30 -17.69
CA GLY A 167 -3.53 9.88 -17.43
C GLY A 167 -3.28 9.62 -15.94
N PHE A 168 -3.95 8.65 -15.34
CA PHE A 168 -3.72 8.21 -13.96
C PHE A 168 -3.05 6.85 -13.96
N ASN A 169 -1.76 6.85 -13.64
CA ASN A 169 -0.98 5.66 -13.37
C ASN A 169 -1.18 5.26 -11.91
N LEU A 170 -2.00 4.25 -11.65
CA LEU A 170 -2.40 3.90 -10.29
C LEU A 170 -1.66 2.64 -9.83
N HIS A 171 -0.90 2.79 -8.75
CA HIS A 171 -0.01 1.79 -8.20
C HIS A 171 -0.16 1.67 -6.68
N SER A 172 0.60 0.76 -6.09
CA SER A 172 0.81 0.72 -4.65
C SER A 172 2.29 0.57 -4.31
N GLN A 173 2.70 1.18 -3.20
CA GLN A 173 4.06 1.07 -2.67
C GLN A 173 4.13 0.13 -1.46
N ASN A 174 5.35 -0.26 -1.09
CA ASN A 174 5.55 -1.07 0.11
C ASN A 174 5.20 -0.26 1.39
N ARG A 175 5.04 -0.95 2.52
CA ARG A 175 4.61 -0.31 3.78
C ARG A 175 5.74 0.44 4.51
N PHE A 176 6.97 0.38 4.02
CA PHE A 176 8.17 0.91 4.65
C PHE A 176 8.57 2.30 4.14
N TYR A 177 7.75 2.93 3.30
CA TYR A 177 7.95 4.30 2.84
C TYR A 177 7.53 5.33 3.90
N THR A 178 8.37 6.37 4.07
CA THR A 178 8.07 7.56 4.88
C THR A 178 7.95 8.82 4.04
N VAL A 179 7.33 9.86 4.58
CA VAL A 179 7.34 11.20 3.99
C VAL A 179 8.63 11.91 4.37
N GLY A 180 9.55 12.09 3.41
CA GLY A 180 10.89 12.62 3.67
C GLY A 180 11.60 11.84 4.77
N ASN A 181 12.34 12.54 5.63
CA ASN A 181 12.99 11.97 6.80
C ASN A 181 12.14 12.15 8.06
N THR A 182 10.83 11.89 7.96
CA THR A 182 9.89 12.00 9.09
C THR A 182 9.42 10.63 9.55
N ASN A 183 8.74 10.57 10.69
CA ASN A 183 8.18 9.33 11.24
C ASN A 183 6.79 9.00 10.64
N ASN A 184 6.30 9.79 9.70
CA ASN A 184 5.01 9.57 9.08
C ASN A 184 5.17 8.63 7.89
N SER A 185 4.35 7.58 7.83
CA SER A 185 4.26 6.76 6.63
C SER A 185 3.77 7.60 5.44
N ALA A 186 4.32 7.33 4.26
CA ALA A 186 3.78 7.85 3.03
C ALA A 186 2.54 7.02 2.66
N VAL A 187 1.36 7.49 3.07
CA VAL A 187 0.07 6.81 2.80
C VAL A 187 -0.29 6.94 1.33
N ILE A 188 0.04 8.07 0.73
CA ILE A 188 -0.03 8.32 -0.71
C ILE A 188 1.29 8.95 -1.14
N SER A 189 1.89 8.46 -2.23
CA SER A 189 2.93 9.21 -2.95
C SER A 189 2.43 9.67 -4.31
N LEU A 190 2.76 10.90 -4.69
CA LEU A 190 2.32 11.53 -5.93
C LEU A 190 3.52 11.83 -6.82
N LEU A 191 3.37 11.71 -8.14
CA LEU A 191 4.41 12.12 -9.09
C LEU A 191 3.80 12.59 -10.40
N ALA A 192 4.36 13.66 -10.96
CA ALA A 192 4.19 14.01 -12.37
C ALA A 192 5.40 13.42 -13.12
N PRO A 193 5.26 12.24 -13.79
CA PRO A 193 6.40 11.50 -14.32
C PRO A 193 7.24 12.32 -15.27
N ALA A 194 8.55 12.10 -15.24
CA ALA A 194 9.48 12.76 -16.15
C ALA A 194 9.17 12.38 -17.61
N TYR A 195 9.50 13.28 -18.53
CA TYR A 195 9.33 13.04 -19.97
C TYR A 195 10.68 12.92 -20.71
N ASN A 196 11.78 13.27 -20.02
CA ASN A 196 13.14 13.21 -20.54
C ASN A 196 14.18 13.10 -19.40
N ASP A 197 15.41 12.72 -19.74
CA ASP A 197 16.52 12.58 -18.78
C ASP A 197 16.89 13.88 -18.06
N SER A 198 16.63 15.03 -18.67
CA SER A 198 16.90 16.36 -18.07
C SER A 198 15.85 16.77 -17.03
N ASN A 199 14.83 15.94 -16.81
CA ASN A 199 13.77 16.15 -15.82
C ASN A 199 13.06 17.51 -15.98
N GLU A 200 12.91 17.98 -17.22
CA GLU A 200 12.33 19.29 -17.51
C GLU A 200 10.80 19.32 -17.26
N THR A 201 10.21 20.51 -17.27
CA THR A 201 8.74 20.68 -17.20
C THR A 201 8.21 21.25 -18.52
N ASN A 202 7.56 20.40 -19.33
CA ASN A 202 6.80 20.82 -20.51
C ASN A 202 5.33 21.13 -20.13
N ASP A 203 4.49 21.46 -21.11
CA ASP A 203 3.10 21.85 -20.86
C ASP A 203 2.25 20.73 -20.25
N SER A 204 2.43 19.47 -20.68
CA SER A 204 1.66 18.34 -20.13
C SER A 204 2.06 18.05 -18.69
N ARG A 205 3.37 18.00 -18.40
CA ARG A 205 3.89 17.79 -17.06
C ARG A 205 3.53 18.96 -16.13
N LYS A 206 3.50 20.20 -16.63
CA LYS A 206 3.00 21.36 -15.89
C LYS A 206 1.56 21.14 -15.42
N LYS A 207 0.66 20.72 -16.32
CA LYS A 207 -0.74 20.40 -15.96
C LYS A 207 -0.83 19.30 -14.90
N ALA A 208 -0.01 18.25 -15.02
CA ALA A 208 0.05 17.18 -14.03
C ALA A 208 0.49 17.69 -12.65
N LYS A 209 1.57 18.48 -12.57
CA LYS A 209 2.04 19.10 -11.32
C LYS A 209 0.96 20.00 -10.67
N GLN A 210 0.27 20.80 -11.48
CA GLN A 210 -0.82 21.64 -11.02
C GLN A 210 -1.99 20.81 -10.46
N LEU A 211 -2.38 19.74 -11.15
CA LEU A 211 -3.44 18.85 -10.67
C LEU A 211 -3.04 18.12 -9.38
N ILE A 212 -1.79 17.65 -9.30
CA ILE A 212 -1.23 17.05 -8.07
C ILE A 212 -1.26 18.02 -6.89
N SER A 213 -1.08 19.33 -7.13
CA SER A 213 -1.19 20.34 -6.08
C SER A 213 -2.60 20.38 -5.47
N VAL A 214 -3.64 20.27 -6.30
CA VAL A 214 -5.04 20.14 -5.84
C VAL A 214 -5.23 18.84 -5.04
N ILE A 215 -4.74 17.72 -5.58
CA ILE A 215 -4.84 16.40 -4.91
C ILE A 215 -4.18 16.44 -3.53
N ASN A 216 -2.95 16.96 -3.45
CA ASN A 216 -2.21 17.07 -2.20
C ASN A 216 -2.99 17.93 -1.19
N GLN A 217 -3.47 19.11 -1.58
CA GLN A 217 -4.26 19.97 -0.68
C GLN A 217 -5.49 19.24 -0.13
N ALA A 218 -6.22 18.49 -0.97
CA ALA A 218 -7.38 17.72 -0.54
C ALA A 218 -7.03 16.56 0.41
N ILE A 219 -5.92 15.86 0.19
CA ILE A 219 -5.46 14.80 1.09
C ILE A 219 -4.99 15.40 2.43
N GLN A 220 -4.25 16.51 2.41
CA GLN A 220 -3.72 17.15 3.63
C GLN A 220 -4.84 17.57 4.60
N VAL A 221 -6.03 17.85 4.07
CA VAL A 221 -7.24 18.11 4.88
C VAL A 221 -7.69 16.87 5.66
N GLN A 222 -7.53 15.67 5.10
CA GLN A 222 -7.99 14.40 5.69
C GLN A 222 -6.89 13.71 6.50
N TYR A 223 -5.67 13.69 5.96
CA TYR A 223 -4.48 13.02 6.50
C TYR A 223 -3.26 13.93 6.32
N PRO A 224 -3.09 14.94 7.19
CA PRO A 224 -1.97 15.88 7.10
C PRO A 224 -0.63 15.15 7.27
N HIS A 225 0.38 15.60 6.53
CA HIS A 225 1.77 15.11 6.60
C HIS A 225 2.00 13.64 6.19
N HIS A 226 1.05 13.03 5.47
CA HIS A 226 1.12 11.65 4.98
C HIS A 226 1.22 11.53 3.44
N VAL A 227 1.54 12.63 2.76
CA VAL A 227 1.73 12.68 1.31
C VAL A 227 3.21 12.87 0.99
N GLY A 228 3.78 11.91 0.25
CA GLY A 228 5.12 12.00 -0.32
C GLY A 228 5.10 12.30 -1.81
N ARG A 229 6.25 12.67 -2.37
CA ARG A 229 6.51 12.72 -3.81
C ARG A 229 7.36 11.52 -4.19
N TYR A 230 6.94 10.76 -5.19
CA TYR A 230 7.73 9.60 -5.64
C TYR A 230 9.00 10.04 -6.39
N ASP A 231 10.02 9.18 -6.47
CA ASP A 231 11.24 9.42 -7.25
C ASP A 231 10.89 9.86 -8.68
N ASP A 232 11.46 10.98 -9.11
CA ASP A 232 11.18 11.61 -10.40
C ASP A 232 12.28 11.39 -11.44
N THR A 233 13.18 10.43 -11.17
CA THR A 233 14.19 9.98 -12.12
C THR A 233 13.53 9.39 -13.37
N TYR A 234 13.95 9.87 -14.55
CA TYR A 234 13.41 9.39 -15.81
C TYR A 234 13.69 7.91 -16.04
N SER A 235 12.63 7.15 -16.30
CA SER A 235 12.63 5.74 -16.61
C SER A 235 12.06 5.54 -18.01
N TYR A 236 12.93 5.50 -19.02
CA TYR A 236 12.54 5.32 -20.43
C TYR A 236 11.75 4.02 -20.73
N ARG A 237 11.64 3.12 -19.75
CA ARG A 237 10.97 1.81 -19.84
C ARG A 237 9.63 1.76 -19.11
N SER A 238 9.24 2.81 -18.40
CA SER A 238 7.96 2.88 -17.68
C SER A 238 6.86 3.46 -18.54
N PHE A 239 5.61 3.07 -18.27
CA PHE A 239 4.46 3.60 -18.99
C PHE A 239 4.13 5.04 -18.58
N GLY A 240 4.36 5.40 -17.31
CA GLY A 240 4.16 6.76 -16.81
C GLY A 240 4.98 7.78 -17.60
N ASP A 241 6.27 7.50 -17.78
CA ASP A 241 7.21 8.37 -18.49
C ASP A 241 6.98 8.34 -20.00
N LEU A 242 6.68 7.17 -20.56
CA LEU A 242 6.30 7.04 -21.99
C LEU A 242 5.09 7.93 -22.31
N PHE A 243 4.05 7.91 -21.47
CA PHE A 243 2.85 8.72 -21.66
C PHE A 243 3.12 10.22 -21.42
N SER A 244 3.95 10.56 -20.42
CA SER A 244 4.42 11.94 -20.21
C SER A 244 5.16 12.46 -21.46
N ALA A 245 6.05 11.65 -22.04
CA ALA A 245 6.78 11.95 -23.28
C ALA A 245 5.88 12.04 -24.52
N LYS A 246 4.76 11.33 -24.55
CA LYS A 246 3.70 11.45 -25.58
C LYS A 246 2.81 12.69 -25.38
N GLY A 247 3.05 13.51 -24.37
CA GLY A 247 2.31 14.75 -24.13
C GLY A 247 1.04 14.57 -23.30
N ILE A 248 0.85 13.41 -22.66
CA ILE A 248 -0.25 13.18 -21.73
C ILE A 248 0.15 13.79 -20.38
N ALA A 249 -0.76 14.53 -19.72
CA ALA A 249 -0.53 14.98 -18.36
C ALA A 249 -0.72 13.80 -17.40
N THR A 250 0.33 13.01 -17.21
CA THR A 250 0.30 11.80 -16.39
C THR A 250 0.49 12.11 -14.90
N ILE A 251 -0.30 11.48 -14.05
CA ILE A 251 -0.24 11.52 -12.59
C ILE A 251 -0.02 10.09 -12.10
N LEU A 252 1.05 9.87 -11.36
CA LEU A 252 1.26 8.66 -10.58
C LEU A 252 0.63 8.85 -9.20
N ILE A 253 -0.15 7.86 -8.75
CA ILE A 253 -0.61 7.72 -7.37
C ILE A 253 -0.15 6.36 -6.87
N GLU A 254 0.71 6.38 -5.85
CA GLU A 254 1.18 5.21 -5.13
C GLU A 254 0.43 5.08 -3.81
N ALA A 255 -0.45 4.08 -3.69
CA ALA A 255 -1.13 3.77 -2.45
C ALA A 255 -0.16 3.03 -1.49
N GLY A 256 0.16 3.65 -0.36
CA GLY A 256 1.08 3.09 0.64
C GLY A 256 0.37 2.37 1.78
N TYR A 257 0.87 2.60 2.99
CA TYR A 257 0.36 1.99 4.21
C TYR A 257 0.05 3.03 5.27
N TYR A 258 -0.95 2.75 6.08
CA TYR A 258 -1.24 3.46 7.32
C TYR A 258 -1.31 2.46 8.47
N LYS A 259 -0.87 2.90 9.64
CA LYS A 259 -0.85 2.06 10.85
C LYS A 259 -2.24 1.47 11.13
N ASP A 260 -2.26 0.19 11.46
CA ASP A 260 -3.47 -0.60 11.76
C ASP A 260 -4.45 -0.79 10.58
N ASP A 261 -4.01 -0.51 9.35
CA ASP A 261 -4.79 -0.68 8.12
C ASP A 261 -4.24 -1.79 7.22
N GLN A 262 -4.38 -3.04 7.67
CA GLN A 262 -3.81 -4.22 7.01
C GLN A 262 -4.32 -4.44 5.57
N THR A 263 -5.54 -3.98 5.27
CA THR A 263 -6.15 -4.15 3.93
C THR A 263 -6.13 -2.86 3.11
N ARG A 264 -5.37 -1.83 3.53
CA ARG A 264 -5.16 -0.57 2.79
C ARG A 264 -6.45 0.19 2.47
N GLN A 265 -7.42 0.22 3.39
CA GLN A 265 -8.69 0.92 3.22
C GLN A 265 -8.56 2.45 3.30
N ILE A 266 -7.57 2.96 4.03
CA ILE A 266 -7.25 4.39 4.09
C ILE A 266 -6.59 4.85 2.77
N PRO A 267 -5.50 4.22 2.27
CA PRO A 267 -4.97 4.50 0.95
C PRO A 267 -6.02 4.35 -0.18
N ARG A 268 -6.92 3.36 -0.10
CA ARG A 268 -8.05 3.20 -1.03
C ARG A 268 -8.95 4.43 -1.04
N TRP A 269 -9.40 4.87 0.14
CA TRP A 269 -10.20 6.10 0.29
C TRP A 269 -9.50 7.32 -0.30
N LEU A 270 -8.20 7.50 -0.03
CA LEU A 270 -7.45 8.66 -0.50
C LEU A 270 -7.18 8.61 -2.01
N THR A 271 -7.00 7.43 -2.59
CA THR A 271 -6.90 7.25 -4.04
C THR A 271 -8.22 7.62 -4.72
N PHE A 272 -9.35 7.14 -4.19
CA PHE A 272 -10.69 7.55 -4.63
C PHE A 272 -10.87 9.07 -4.55
N LEU A 273 -10.56 9.67 -3.40
CA LEU A 273 -10.70 11.12 -3.18
C LEU A 273 -9.83 11.91 -4.16
N SER A 274 -8.60 11.46 -4.41
CA SER A 274 -7.67 12.08 -5.37
C SER A 274 -8.27 12.17 -6.77
N ILE A 275 -8.94 11.12 -7.21
CA ILE A 275 -9.56 11.07 -8.55
C ILE A 275 -10.81 11.96 -8.58
N VAL A 276 -11.65 11.94 -7.56
CA VAL A 276 -12.85 12.79 -7.48
C VAL A 276 -12.47 14.27 -7.51
N GLU A 277 -11.50 14.69 -6.70
CA GLU A 277 -11.00 16.07 -6.66
C GLU A 277 -10.35 16.48 -7.98
N SER A 278 -9.67 15.55 -8.64
CA SER A 278 -9.13 15.79 -9.97
C SER A 278 -10.23 16.05 -11.01
N ILE A 279 -11.30 15.26 -11.00
CA ILE A 279 -12.45 15.44 -11.91
C ILE A 279 -13.11 16.80 -11.67
N ASN A 280 -13.32 17.19 -10.40
CA ASN A 280 -13.84 18.51 -10.04
C ASN A 280 -12.95 19.62 -10.59
N ALA A 281 -11.65 19.53 -10.33
CA ALA A 281 -10.69 20.55 -10.74
C ALA A 281 -10.56 20.66 -12.26
N ILE A 282 -10.64 19.55 -12.99
CA ILE A 282 -10.63 19.52 -14.45
C ILE A 282 -11.93 20.12 -15.01
N ASN A 283 -13.09 19.76 -14.46
CA ASN A 283 -14.39 20.28 -14.89
C ASN A 283 -14.47 21.81 -14.75
N GLU A 284 -13.92 22.34 -13.67
CA GLU A 284 -13.89 23.78 -13.36
C GLU A 284 -12.66 24.50 -13.92
N GLN A 285 -11.69 23.75 -14.46
CA GLN A 285 -10.35 24.22 -14.84
C GLN A 285 -9.61 24.93 -13.69
N SER A 286 -9.97 24.65 -12.44
CA SER A 286 -9.44 25.34 -11.26
C SER A 286 -7.98 25.01 -10.99
N PHE A 287 -7.51 23.81 -11.37
CA PHE A 287 -6.10 23.40 -11.25
C PHE A 287 -5.13 24.38 -11.96
N THR A 288 -5.58 25.08 -13.00
CA THR A 288 -4.73 26.03 -13.74
C THR A 288 -4.22 27.19 -12.90
N LYS A 289 -4.84 27.44 -11.73
CA LYS A 289 -4.49 28.48 -10.77
C LYS A 289 -3.39 28.05 -9.80
N GLU A 290 -3.09 26.75 -9.71
CA GLU A 290 -2.09 26.23 -8.79
C GLU A 290 -0.67 26.64 -9.20
N SER A 291 0.13 27.05 -8.22
CA SER A 291 1.57 27.27 -8.40
C SER A 291 2.29 25.93 -8.47
N LEU A 292 3.36 25.84 -9.26
CA LEU A 292 4.25 24.67 -9.27
C LEU A 292 4.97 24.50 -7.94
N ASP A 293 5.15 25.59 -7.18
CA ASP A 293 5.76 25.54 -5.85
C ASP A 293 4.97 24.63 -4.89
N ASN A 294 3.64 24.52 -5.07
CA ASN A 294 2.80 23.65 -4.25
C ASN A 294 3.13 22.17 -4.49
N TYR A 295 3.48 21.81 -5.73
CA TYR A 295 3.99 20.48 -6.07
C TYR A 295 5.43 20.27 -5.59
N ASP A 296 6.28 21.29 -5.80
CA ASP A 296 7.70 21.21 -5.44
C ASP A 296 7.94 21.20 -3.92
N ALA A 297 6.97 21.68 -3.14
CA ALA A 297 6.97 21.60 -1.69
C ALA A 297 6.59 20.22 -1.12
N ILE A 298 6.09 19.29 -1.93
CA ILE A 298 5.80 17.92 -1.48
C ILE A 298 7.15 17.21 -1.24
N PRO A 299 7.45 16.75 -0.01
CA PRO A 299 8.70 16.06 0.27
C PRO A 299 8.78 14.76 -0.52
N PHE A 300 9.97 14.41 -1.05
CA PHE A 300 10.17 13.07 -1.60
C PHE A 300 9.87 12.00 -0.54
N ASN A 301 9.28 10.88 -0.94
CA ASN A 301 9.19 9.72 -0.07
C ASN A 301 10.58 9.10 0.12
N ASN A 302 10.79 8.45 1.27
CA ASN A 302 12.01 7.73 1.56
C ASN A 302 11.67 6.24 1.69
N GLU A 303 12.19 5.44 0.76
CA GLU A 303 12.11 3.98 0.80
C GLU A 303 12.87 3.45 2.02
N ASP A 304 12.34 2.41 2.67
CA ASP A 304 12.90 1.78 3.87
C ASP A 304 13.14 2.72 5.07
N GLY A 305 12.51 3.91 5.07
CA GLY A 305 12.55 4.83 6.21
C GLY A 305 11.70 4.37 7.41
N LEU A 306 10.88 3.33 7.25
CA LEU A 306 10.00 2.78 8.28
C LEU A 306 10.22 1.27 8.44
N VAL A 307 10.16 0.77 9.68
CA VAL A 307 10.19 -0.66 10.03
C VAL A 307 9.01 -1.02 10.92
N ASP A 308 8.71 -2.30 11.08
CA ASP A 308 7.58 -2.71 11.93
C ASP A 308 7.80 -2.38 13.40
N LEU A 309 8.99 -2.74 13.90
CA LEU A 309 9.36 -2.53 15.29
C LEU A 309 10.79 -1.98 15.36
N LEU A 310 10.93 -0.85 16.05
CA LEU A 310 12.21 -0.24 16.37
C LEU A 310 12.43 -0.28 17.88
N LEU A 311 13.49 -0.96 18.30
CA LEU A 311 13.98 -0.93 19.69
C LEU A 311 15.16 0.04 19.73
N THR A 312 15.01 1.13 20.47
CA THR A 312 16.09 2.13 20.59
C THR A 312 16.88 1.91 21.87
N LYS A 313 18.19 2.20 21.83
CA LYS A 313 19.09 2.18 22.99
C LYS A 313 19.16 0.81 23.71
N VAL A 314 19.13 -0.28 22.95
CA VAL A 314 19.28 -1.64 23.48
C VAL A 314 20.72 -1.82 23.98
N LEU A 315 20.88 -2.08 25.28
CA LEU A 315 22.17 -2.45 25.87
C LEU A 315 22.41 -3.95 25.71
N ILE A 316 23.44 -4.33 24.95
CA ILE A 316 23.82 -5.72 24.72
C ILE A 316 25.01 -6.09 25.62
N ASN A 317 24.86 -7.15 26.42
CA ASN A 317 25.89 -7.72 27.30
C ASN A 317 26.56 -6.73 28.27
N ASP A 318 25.87 -5.64 28.64
CA ASP A 318 26.42 -4.53 29.44
C ASP A 318 27.69 -3.88 28.82
N ASP A 319 27.91 -4.05 27.50
CA ASP A 319 29.13 -3.64 26.79
C ASP A 319 28.87 -2.46 25.86
N TYR A 320 27.89 -2.60 24.95
CA TYR A 320 27.58 -1.57 23.95
C TYR A 320 26.08 -1.38 23.77
N GLN A 321 25.71 -0.18 23.29
CA GLN A 321 24.33 0.23 23.05
C GLN A 321 24.10 0.40 21.54
N VAL A 322 22.99 -0.15 21.05
CA VAL A 322 22.56 -0.11 19.65
C VAL A 322 21.06 0.06 19.53
N ASP A 323 20.60 0.47 18.37
CA ASP A 323 19.20 0.31 17.95
C ASP A 323 19.05 -0.99 17.16
N ILE A 324 17.86 -1.59 17.23
CA ILE A 324 17.52 -2.85 16.54
C ILE A 324 16.18 -2.64 15.83
N SER A 325 16.15 -2.82 14.51
CA SER A 325 14.90 -2.92 13.75
C SER A 325 14.50 -4.38 13.56
N ILE A 326 13.20 -4.62 13.55
CA ILE A 326 12.58 -5.93 13.32
C ILE A 326 11.47 -5.74 12.30
N ASN A 327 11.47 -6.58 11.28
CA ASN A 327 10.41 -6.67 10.27
C ASN A 327 9.75 -8.05 10.33
N TYR A 328 8.43 -8.05 10.17
CA TYR A 328 7.60 -9.23 10.15
C TYR A 328 7.24 -9.59 8.71
N ASP A 329 7.48 -10.84 8.35
CA ASP A 329 7.07 -11.41 7.08
C ASP A 329 5.71 -12.08 7.25
N ASP A 330 4.69 -11.52 6.58
CA ASP A 330 3.34 -12.04 6.64
C ASP A 330 3.16 -13.39 5.93
N PHE A 331 4.04 -13.74 4.99
CA PHE A 331 3.99 -15.02 4.27
C PHE A 331 4.61 -16.14 5.11
N PHE A 332 5.81 -15.92 5.64
CA PHE A 332 6.50 -16.89 6.50
C PHE A 332 6.03 -16.85 7.96
N LYS A 333 5.18 -15.88 8.32
CA LYS A 333 4.68 -15.64 9.69
C LYS A 333 5.83 -15.58 10.69
N ASN A 334 6.89 -14.84 10.34
CA ASN A 334 8.06 -14.71 11.20
C ASN A 334 8.60 -13.29 11.27
N GLY A 335 9.08 -12.93 12.45
CA GLY A 335 9.75 -11.66 12.69
C GLY A 335 11.26 -11.87 12.79
N SER A 336 12.02 -11.09 12.04
CA SER A 336 13.47 -11.16 12.02
C SER A 336 14.11 -9.80 12.22
N VAL A 337 15.33 -9.82 12.76
CA VAL A 337 16.13 -8.61 12.90
C VAL A 337 16.54 -8.12 11.52
N ASP A 338 16.05 -6.95 11.17
CA ASP A 338 16.26 -6.31 9.88
C ASP A 338 17.57 -5.51 9.85
N SER A 339 17.86 -4.74 10.89
CA SER A 339 19.09 -3.95 11.03
C SER A 339 19.49 -3.79 12.50
N ILE A 340 20.79 -3.62 12.75
CA ILE A 340 21.35 -3.33 14.09
C ILE A 340 22.43 -2.27 13.94
N GLY A 341 22.40 -1.22 14.78
CA GLY A 341 23.44 -0.20 14.80
C GLY A 341 22.90 1.18 15.16
N ASP A 342 23.36 2.21 14.44
CA ASP A 342 22.77 3.55 14.47
C ASP A 342 21.60 3.59 13.48
N LEU A 343 20.38 3.60 14.01
CA LEU A 343 19.15 3.66 13.23
C LEU A 343 18.44 5.01 13.41
N SER A 344 19.18 6.08 13.71
CA SER A 344 18.64 7.42 13.99
C SER A 344 17.87 8.06 12.83
N THR A 345 17.99 7.53 11.61
CA THR A 345 17.24 7.97 10.42
C THR A 345 16.03 7.07 10.10
N ILE A 346 15.81 6.01 10.87
CA ILE A 346 14.74 5.04 10.67
C ILE A 346 13.64 5.25 11.70
N SER A 347 12.40 5.09 11.28
CA SER A 347 11.23 5.15 12.15
C SER A 347 10.64 3.77 12.36
N GLY A 348 10.09 3.47 13.54
CA GLY A 348 9.31 2.26 13.77
C GLY A 348 7.81 2.54 13.80
N MET A 349 6.99 1.76 13.10
CA MET A 349 5.52 1.75 13.25
C MET A 349 5.12 1.52 14.71
N CYS A 350 5.88 0.64 15.37
CA CYS A 350 6.02 0.55 16.80
C CYS A 350 7.46 0.91 17.18
N SER A 351 7.64 1.80 18.16
CA SER A 351 8.95 2.16 18.68
C SER A 351 8.97 2.03 20.20
N ILE A 352 10.01 1.41 20.75
CA ILE A 352 10.18 1.21 22.20
C ILE A 352 11.56 1.75 22.61
N ASP A 353 11.58 2.63 23.61
CA ASP A 353 12.83 3.08 24.25
C ASP A 353 13.27 2.04 25.29
N MET A 354 14.42 1.42 25.03
CA MET A 354 14.95 0.33 25.84
C MET A 354 15.93 0.80 26.93
N GLN A 355 16.08 2.10 27.16
CA GLN A 355 17.05 2.66 28.12
C GLN A 355 16.85 2.15 29.57
N SER A 356 15.62 1.85 29.97
CA SER A 356 15.32 1.29 31.30
C SER A 356 15.29 -0.25 31.34
N TYR A 357 15.51 -0.88 30.20
CA TYR A 357 15.41 -2.33 30.04
C TYR A 357 16.80 -2.95 29.94
N LYS A 358 16.95 -4.16 30.48
CA LYS A 358 18.15 -4.98 30.33
C LYS A 358 17.81 -6.21 29.50
N MET A 359 18.58 -6.48 28.46
CA MET A 359 18.44 -7.69 27.67
C MET A 359 18.92 -8.90 28.49
N GLU A 360 18.08 -9.92 28.58
CA GLU A 360 18.33 -11.15 29.34
C GLU A 360 18.61 -12.33 28.41
N SER A 361 19.38 -13.30 28.90
CA SER A 361 19.56 -14.57 28.20
C SER A 361 18.26 -15.35 28.17
N ILE A 362 17.89 -15.83 26.99
CA ILE A 362 16.76 -16.74 26.82
C ILE A 362 17.16 -18.17 27.19
N LYS A 363 16.27 -18.90 27.85
CA LYS A 363 16.43 -20.32 28.19
C LYS A 363 15.47 -21.17 27.37
N GLY A 364 15.91 -22.37 27.02
CA GLY A 364 15.04 -23.42 26.50
C GLY A 364 14.38 -24.19 27.64
N TYR A 365 13.05 -24.32 27.62
CA TYR A 365 12.33 -25.17 28.56
C TYR A 365 12.36 -26.62 28.07
N PRO A 366 12.98 -27.56 28.81
CA PRO A 366 13.06 -28.94 28.38
C PRO A 366 11.71 -29.66 28.53
N LEU A 367 11.17 -30.16 27.42
CA LEU A 367 9.96 -30.97 27.40
C LEU A 367 10.29 -32.42 27.68
N ASN A 368 10.35 -32.76 28.97
CA ASN A 368 10.59 -34.13 29.44
C ASN A 368 9.28 -34.92 29.69
N GLN A 369 8.16 -34.22 29.75
CA GLN A 369 6.82 -34.77 29.98
C GLN A 369 5.78 -33.86 29.30
N THR A 370 4.56 -34.37 29.16
CA THR A 370 3.46 -33.57 28.61
C THR A 370 3.22 -32.30 29.42
N LEU A 371 3.15 -31.16 28.73
CA LEU A 371 2.86 -29.84 29.28
C LEU A 371 1.63 -29.25 28.57
N THR A 372 0.61 -28.90 29.35
CA THR A 372 -0.50 -28.07 28.86
C THR A 372 -0.12 -26.60 29.00
N LEU A 373 0.12 -25.94 27.88
CA LEU A 373 0.56 -24.55 27.82
C LEU A 373 -0.65 -23.61 27.73
N THR A 374 -1.20 -23.25 28.89
CA THR A 374 -2.18 -22.17 28.99
C THR A 374 -1.49 -20.80 28.97
N MET A 375 -2.26 -19.72 28.83
CA MET A 375 -1.73 -18.36 28.88
C MET A 375 -1.00 -18.10 30.22
N GLU A 376 -1.62 -18.43 31.35
CA GLU A 376 -1.03 -18.27 32.68
C GLU A 376 0.29 -19.05 32.81
N THR A 377 0.30 -20.34 32.44
CA THR A 377 1.50 -21.18 32.50
C THR A 377 2.61 -20.60 31.62
N TYR A 378 2.27 -20.12 30.41
CA TYR A 378 3.28 -19.58 29.51
C TYR A 378 3.89 -18.28 30.03
N ILE A 379 3.09 -17.38 30.58
CA ILE A 379 3.58 -16.13 31.20
C ILE A 379 4.52 -16.43 32.36
N ASN A 380 4.20 -17.42 33.19
CA ASN A 380 5.09 -17.84 34.29
C ASN A 380 6.43 -18.35 33.75
N LEU A 381 6.42 -19.17 32.70
CA LEU A 381 7.65 -19.64 32.05
C LEU A 381 8.47 -18.48 31.46
N LEU A 382 7.82 -17.51 30.81
CA LEU A 382 8.48 -16.32 30.27
C LEU A 382 9.09 -15.46 31.37
N ASN A 383 8.39 -15.29 32.50
CA ASN A 383 8.92 -14.59 33.68
C ASN A 383 10.17 -15.26 34.27
N ASP A 384 10.27 -16.60 34.19
CA ASP A 384 11.44 -17.38 34.61
C ASP A 384 12.59 -17.37 33.57
N GLY A 385 12.37 -16.74 32.42
CA GLY A 385 13.33 -16.59 31.33
C GLY A 385 13.25 -17.66 30.24
N TYR A 386 12.24 -18.52 30.25
CA TYR A 386 12.05 -19.57 29.24
C TYR A 386 11.26 -19.02 28.05
N GLY A 387 11.94 -18.74 26.93
CA GLY A 387 11.31 -18.16 25.74
C GLY A 387 11.13 -19.14 24.57
N TYR A 388 11.59 -20.38 24.70
CA TYR A 388 11.34 -21.45 23.72
C TYR A 388 11.33 -22.82 24.40
N PHE A 389 10.81 -23.83 23.70
CA PHE A 389 10.75 -25.21 24.15
C PHE A 389 11.77 -26.09 23.43
N VAL A 390 12.33 -27.07 24.16
CA VAL A 390 13.32 -28.01 23.63
C VAL A 390 12.86 -29.44 23.84
N GLY A 391 12.85 -30.26 22.78
CA GLY A 391 12.63 -31.71 22.89
C GLY A 391 11.70 -32.28 21.83
N ASP A 392 10.63 -32.94 22.27
CA ASP A 392 9.56 -33.51 21.44
C ASP A 392 8.32 -32.62 21.51
N GLU A 393 7.91 -32.04 20.37
CA GLU A 393 6.79 -31.10 20.28
C GLU A 393 5.46 -31.76 20.61
N SER A 394 5.34 -33.08 20.42
CA SER A 394 4.12 -33.83 20.74
C SER A 394 3.78 -33.82 22.24
N LEU A 395 4.75 -33.47 23.08
CA LEU A 395 4.56 -33.28 24.51
C LEU A 395 3.96 -31.91 24.85
N LEU A 396 3.90 -30.98 23.92
CA LEU A 396 3.34 -29.64 24.14
C LEU A 396 1.88 -29.57 23.68
N ASN A 397 0.96 -29.54 24.63
CA ASN A 397 -0.44 -29.28 24.37
C ASN A 397 -0.70 -27.77 24.45
N ASN A 398 -0.66 -27.08 23.31
CA ASN A 398 -0.72 -25.61 23.24
C ASN A 398 -2.17 -25.07 23.30
N HIS A 399 -2.46 -24.23 24.31
CA HIS A 399 -3.75 -23.55 24.53
C HIS A 399 -3.57 -22.02 24.66
N THR A 400 -2.48 -21.46 24.15
CA THR A 400 -2.24 -20.00 24.11
C THR A 400 -2.32 -19.47 22.68
N ASN A 401 -2.62 -18.17 22.56
CA ASN A 401 -2.58 -17.43 21.31
C ASN A 401 -1.26 -16.68 21.10
N LEU A 402 -0.32 -16.76 22.05
CA LEU A 402 1.01 -16.17 21.88
C LEU A 402 1.88 -17.04 20.96
N PRO A 403 2.88 -16.44 20.28
CA PRO A 403 3.88 -17.20 19.54
C PRO A 403 4.59 -18.21 20.46
N VAL A 404 4.64 -19.46 20.01
CA VAL A 404 5.35 -20.54 20.69
C VAL A 404 6.54 -20.94 19.82
N ILE A 405 7.73 -20.83 20.39
CA ILE A 405 8.97 -21.19 19.70
C ILE A 405 9.39 -22.57 20.17
N PHE A 406 9.62 -23.46 19.22
CA PHE A 406 10.06 -24.81 19.49
C PHE A 406 11.36 -25.11 18.73
N SER A 407 12.24 -25.89 19.36
CA SER A 407 13.47 -26.36 18.74
C SER A 407 13.80 -27.79 19.23
N HIS A 408 14.46 -28.58 18.39
CA HIS A 408 14.94 -29.91 18.80
C HIS A 408 16.20 -29.85 19.67
N GLN A 409 16.90 -28.71 19.70
CA GLN A 409 18.12 -28.50 20.46
C GLN A 409 18.17 -27.09 21.04
N GLU A 410 19.08 -26.85 21.98
CA GLU A 410 19.31 -25.49 22.48
C GLU A 410 19.72 -24.55 21.35
N VAL A 411 19.20 -23.32 21.40
CA VAL A 411 19.42 -22.29 20.39
C VAL A 411 20.13 -21.13 21.05
N ASN A 412 21.17 -20.62 20.39
CA ASN A 412 21.77 -19.36 20.81
C ASN A 412 20.97 -18.19 20.22
N CYS A 413 20.05 -17.64 20.99
CA CYS A 413 19.34 -16.43 20.59
C CYS A 413 20.18 -15.22 20.98
N SER A 414 20.87 -14.67 19.98
CA SER A 414 21.54 -13.38 20.09
C SER A 414 20.95 -12.43 19.06
N ALA A 415 20.92 -11.14 19.37
CA ALA A 415 20.52 -10.11 18.40
C ALA A 415 21.52 -10.11 17.24
N ARG A 416 21.12 -10.68 16.12
CA ARG A 416 21.93 -10.79 14.90
C ARG A 416 21.07 -10.56 13.68
N LEU A 417 21.66 -9.91 12.69
CA LEU A 417 21.04 -9.64 11.40
C LEU A 417 20.45 -10.92 10.77
N ASN A 418 19.24 -10.81 10.22
CA ASN A 418 18.50 -11.89 9.56
C ASN A 418 18.22 -13.12 10.43
N GLN A 419 18.33 -12.99 11.77
CA GLN A 419 17.92 -14.05 12.69
C GLN A 419 16.52 -13.77 13.26
N PRO A 420 15.78 -14.82 13.66
CA PRO A 420 14.50 -14.64 14.35
C PRO A 420 14.62 -13.72 15.56
N ALA A 421 13.70 -12.76 15.67
CA ALA A 421 13.69 -11.77 16.73
C ALA A 421 13.05 -12.36 18.00
N ASN A 422 13.90 -12.96 18.85
CA ASN A 422 13.50 -13.62 20.10
C ASN A 422 14.29 -13.03 21.27
N PHE A 423 13.70 -12.11 22.00
CA PHE A 423 14.37 -11.30 23.02
C PHE A 423 13.56 -11.25 24.32
N LEU A 424 14.26 -11.29 25.44
CA LEU A 424 13.69 -11.11 26.77
C LEU A 424 14.33 -9.89 27.40
N PHE A 425 13.52 -9.05 28.04
CA PHE A 425 13.99 -7.85 28.69
C PHE A 425 13.42 -7.72 30.09
N SER A 426 14.32 -7.51 31.05
CA SER A 426 13.97 -7.18 32.42
C SER A 426 13.96 -5.67 32.64
N LYS A 427 13.16 -5.22 33.60
CA LYS A 427 13.12 -3.85 34.11
C LYS A 427 13.04 -3.93 35.63
N ASN A 428 13.95 -3.22 36.32
CA ASN A 428 14.07 -3.29 37.78
C ASN A 428 14.20 -4.73 38.34
N GLY A 429 14.89 -5.61 37.61
CA GLY A 429 15.14 -7.00 38.01
C GLY A 429 13.96 -7.96 37.84
N LYS A 430 12.88 -7.54 37.16
CA LYS A 430 11.75 -8.42 36.80
C LYS A 430 11.59 -8.46 35.28
N MET A 431 11.21 -9.60 34.73
CA MET A 431 10.86 -9.70 33.31
C MET A 431 9.68 -8.77 33.02
N ALA A 432 9.78 -7.98 31.96
CA ALA A 432 8.81 -6.92 31.66
C ALA A 432 8.37 -6.91 30.20
N LEU A 433 9.29 -7.15 29.27
CA LEU A 433 9.02 -7.17 27.84
C LEU A 433 9.63 -8.41 27.21
N VAL A 434 8.85 -9.09 26.39
CA VAL A 434 9.31 -10.22 25.59
C VAL A 434 9.00 -9.92 24.14
N ILE A 435 9.91 -10.27 23.24
CA ILE A 435 9.68 -10.28 21.80
C ILE A 435 9.87 -11.73 21.36
N LEU A 436 8.81 -12.37 20.86
CA LEU A 436 8.88 -13.72 20.32
C LEU A 436 8.46 -13.69 18.87
N ASN A 437 9.33 -14.18 17.99
CA ASN A 437 9.10 -14.17 16.55
C ASN A 437 8.74 -12.77 16.03
N GLY A 438 9.41 -11.73 16.58
CA GLY A 438 9.16 -10.31 16.31
C GLY A 438 7.87 -9.72 16.90
N ILE A 439 7.04 -10.51 17.58
CA ILE A 439 5.82 -10.01 18.21
C ILE A 439 6.14 -9.54 19.64
N VAL A 440 5.73 -8.31 19.95
CA VAL A 440 5.91 -7.70 21.27
C VAL A 440 4.85 -8.21 22.26
N ILE A 441 5.31 -8.67 23.41
CA ILE A 441 4.50 -9.12 24.53
C ILE A 441 4.93 -8.31 25.76
N ASN A 442 4.04 -7.43 26.25
CA ASN A 442 4.29 -6.64 27.45
C ASN A 442 3.76 -7.38 28.68
N LEU A 443 4.64 -7.98 29.47
CA LEU A 443 4.27 -8.76 30.66
C LEU A 443 3.78 -7.88 31.82
N GLU A 444 4.07 -6.58 31.83
CA GLU A 444 3.56 -5.66 32.85
C GLU A 444 2.06 -5.38 32.68
N ASN A 445 1.51 -5.58 31.47
CA ASN A 445 0.14 -5.24 31.11
C ASN A 445 -0.79 -6.45 30.91
N ILE A 446 -0.29 -7.67 31.02
CA ILE A 446 -1.16 -8.86 30.89
C ILE A 446 -1.85 -9.09 32.23
N THR A 447 -3.12 -8.67 32.31
CA THR A 447 -4.01 -9.13 33.36
C THR A 447 -4.34 -10.59 33.10
N SER A 448 -4.12 -11.43 34.10
CA SER A 448 -4.58 -12.81 34.12
C SER A 448 -6.11 -12.86 34.28
N GLU A 449 -6.85 -12.52 33.24
CA GLU A 449 -8.30 -12.76 33.11
C GLU A 449 -8.66 -13.29 31.72
#